data_AF-A0AAD5GAH5-F1
#
_entry.id   AF-A0AAD5GAH5-F1
#
_cell.length_a   1.000
_cell.length_b   1.000
_cell.length_c   1.000
_cell.angle_alpha   90.00
_cell.angle_beta   90.00
_cell.angle_gamma   90.00
#
_symmetry.space_group_name_H-M   'P 1'
#
loop_
_entity.id
_entity.type
_entity.pdbx_description
1 polymer ?
#
loop_
_entity_poly.entity_id
_entity_poly.type
_entity_poly.pdbx_seq_one_letter_code
_entity_poly.pdbx_strand_id
1 'polypeptide(L)'
;MELTLSSSSSLRLYATSSSPYTKPPINNLKCNLCHTLFKSLDTSSSSSTLIRTNSFTTSTISRLISNRHSKKLPITKACSQAGAAGSNPPLNKVADFKDAFWRFLRPHTIRGTALGSVSLVSRALLENPDLIRWSLLFKAFSGLIALICGNGYIVGINQIYDIGIDKVNKPYLPIAAGDLSVQSAWILVLSFAIVGVVIVALNFGQFITSLYCFGLFLGTIYSVPPLRMKRFPVVAFLIIATVRGFLLNFGVYYAISTFATKLGVRNIALLGSGLLLINYIGSILAAFCLPQAFRSNLMIPFHTILACCLIFQAWVLERASYTQEAIAGYYRFIWNLFYAEYIVFPFI
;
A
#
# COMPACT_ATOMS: atom_id res chain seq x y z
N MET A 1 7.62 -55.81 -52.75
CA MET A 1 8.72 -56.76 -52.46
C MET A 1 8.75 -56.90 -50.95
N GLU A 2 8.12 -57.97 -50.46
CA GLU A 2 8.59 -58.89 -49.39
C GLU A 2 9.87 -58.49 -48.63
N LEU A 3 10.07 -58.72 -47.32
CA LEU A 3 9.44 -59.61 -46.34
C LEU A 3 10.13 -59.34 -44.96
N THR A 4 9.35 -59.23 -43.87
CA THR A 4 9.53 -59.88 -42.52
C THR A 4 10.84 -59.77 -41.69
N LEU A 5 10.91 -59.92 -40.34
CA LEU A 5 10.06 -60.47 -39.27
C LEU A 5 10.62 -60.01 -37.88
N SER A 6 9.72 -59.73 -36.92
CA SER A 6 9.63 -60.17 -35.49
C SER A 6 10.89 -60.18 -34.57
N SER A 7 10.86 -59.83 -33.26
CA SER A 7 9.90 -60.27 -32.22
C SER A 7 10.01 -59.50 -30.88
N SER A 8 8.84 -59.38 -30.20
CA SER A 8 8.53 -59.44 -28.75
C SER A 8 9.49 -58.84 -27.69
N SER A 9 9.02 -58.04 -26.73
CA SER A 9 8.10 -58.53 -25.68
C SER A 9 7.46 -57.38 -24.86
N SER A 10 6.19 -57.62 -24.54
CA SER A 10 5.26 -56.79 -23.78
C SER A 10 5.32 -57.06 -22.28
N LEU A 11 5.20 -56.00 -21.47
CA LEU A 11 4.81 -56.10 -20.06
C LEU A 11 3.59 -55.20 -19.81
N ARG A 12 2.42 -55.84 -19.78
CA ARG A 12 1.19 -55.32 -19.16
C ARG A 12 1.26 -55.64 -17.66
N LEU A 13 0.99 -54.65 -16.80
CA LEU A 13 0.50 -54.91 -15.45
C LEU A 13 -0.72 -54.03 -15.15
N TYR A 14 -1.66 -54.66 -14.47
CA TYR A 14 -3.08 -54.35 -14.37
C TYR A 14 -3.40 -53.22 -13.39
N ALA A 15 -4.55 -52.59 -13.64
CA ALA A 15 -5.28 -51.75 -12.72
C ALA A 15 -5.67 -52.51 -11.44
N THR A 16 -5.49 -51.86 -10.29
CA THR A 16 -6.17 -52.23 -9.05
C THR A 16 -7.04 -51.05 -8.61
N SER A 17 -8.36 -51.27 -8.67
CA SER A 17 -9.38 -50.42 -8.09
C SER A 17 -9.42 -50.63 -6.57
N SER A 18 -9.35 -49.56 -5.78
CA SER A 18 -9.95 -49.56 -4.43
C SER A 18 -10.32 -48.15 -3.96
N SER A 19 -11.64 -48.02 -3.73
CA SER A 19 -12.38 -47.09 -2.85
C SER A 19 -12.46 -45.58 -3.15
N PRO A 20 -13.68 -45.03 -3.29
CA PRO A 20 -13.93 -43.60 -3.35
C PRO A 20 -13.96 -42.97 -1.95
N TYR A 21 -13.03 -42.07 -1.65
CA TYR A 21 -13.14 -41.19 -0.49
C TYR A 21 -14.21 -40.12 -0.77
N THR A 22 -15.40 -40.34 -0.20
CA THR A 22 -16.47 -39.36 -0.04
C THR A 22 -16.00 -38.23 0.87
N LYS A 23 -15.86 -37.01 0.31
CA LYS A 23 -15.70 -35.78 1.10
C LYS A 23 -17.03 -35.48 1.81
N PRO A 24 -17.06 -35.26 3.14
CA PRO A 24 -18.27 -34.81 3.82
C PRO A 24 -18.60 -33.35 3.44
N PRO A 25 -19.88 -32.96 3.48
CA PRO A 25 -20.29 -31.61 3.09
C PRO A 25 -19.84 -30.60 4.15
N ILE A 26 -19.11 -29.57 3.72
CA ILE A 26 -18.81 -28.41 4.55
C ILE A 26 -20.07 -27.56 4.62
N ASN A 27 -20.77 -27.63 5.74
CA ASN A 27 -21.88 -26.76 6.08
C ASN A 27 -21.40 -25.30 6.16
N ASN A 28 -22.08 -24.44 5.40
CA ASN A 28 -22.00 -22.99 5.51
C ASN A 28 -22.48 -22.53 6.90
N LEU A 29 -21.55 -22.31 7.84
CA LEU A 29 -21.83 -21.50 9.02
C LEU A 29 -21.44 -20.04 8.73
N LYS A 30 -22.42 -19.25 8.27
CA LYS A 30 -22.35 -17.78 8.29
C LYS A 30 -22.31 -17.34 9.75
N CYS A 31 -21.15 -16.93 10.23
CA CYS A 31 -21.04 -16.26 11.52
C CYS A 31 -21.44 -14.79 11.37
N ASN A 32 -22.69 -14.47 11.70
CA ASN A 32 -23.24 -13.11 11.79
C ASN A 32 -22.77 -12.40 13.07
N LEU A 33 -21.46 -12.12 13.19
CA LEU A 33 -20.94 -11.38 14.35
C LEU A 33 -19.79 -10.41 14.00
N CYS A 34 -19.84 -9.80 12.82
CA CYS A 34 -18.90 -8.72 12.45
C CYS A 34 -19.62 -7.44 11.94
N HIS A 35 -20.96 -7.45 11.89
CA HIS A 35 -21.74 -6.35 11.30
C HIS A 35 -22.18 -5.27 12.31
N THR A 36 -21.84 -5.43 13.59
CA THR A 36 -22.32 -4.57 14.69
C THR A 36 -21.24 -3.65 15.29
N LEU A 37 -19.97 -3.80 14.88
CA LEU A 37 -18.86 -2.97 15.42
C LEU A 37 -18.38 -1.86 14.47
N PHE A 38 -18.81 -1.84 13.21
CA PHE A 38 -18.36 -0.84 12.23
C PHE A 38 -19.33 0.34 12.02
N LYS A 39 -20.44 0.40 12.78
CA LYS A 39 -21.48 1.44 12.63
C LYS A 39 -21.38 2.58 13.66
N SER A 40 -20.37 2.57 14.55
CA SER A 40 -20.22 3.59 15.61
C SER A 40 -19.14 4.65 15.38
N LEU A 41 -18.53 4.73 14.19
CA LEU A 41 -17.43 5.68 13.94
C LEU A 41 -17.57 6.61 12.72
N ASP A 42 -18.73 6.66 12.07
CA ASP A 42 -19.02 7.65 11.04
C ASP A 42 -20.36 8.34 11.34
N THR A 43 -20.34 9.34 12.22
CA THR A 43 -21.30 10.47 12.22
C THR A 43 -20.93 11.48 13.31
N SER A 44 -20.00 12.37 13.01
CA SER A 44 -19.91 13.64 13.74
C SER A 44 -19.41 14.75 12.81
N SER A 45 -20.33 15.33 12.05
CA SER A 45 -20.25 16.75 11.67
C SER A 45 -21.64 17.34 11.45
N SER A 46 -21.97 18.26 12.37
CA SER A 46 -22.77 19.47 12.15
C SER A 46 -24.31 19.40 12.20
N SER A 47 -24.80 19.83 13.37
CA SER A 47 -25.70 20.98 13.54
C SER A 47 -27.16 20.77 13.98
N SER A 48 -27.44 21.42 15.12
CA SER A 48 -28.68 22.07 15.56
C SER A 48 -29.94 21.23 15.80
N THR A 49 -30.12 20.91 17.08
CA THR A 49 -31.27 21.27 17.93
C THR A 49 -32.59 21.59 17.23
N LEU A 50 -33.57 20.68 17.32
CA LEU A 50 -34.96 21.05 17.60
C LEU A 50 -35.76 19.86 18.16
N ILE A 51 -36.41 20.16 19.27
CA ILE A 51 -37.21 19.31 20.14
C ILE A 51 -38.64 19.20 19.58
N ARG A 52 -39.21 17.98 19.51
CA ARG A 52 -40.63 17.63 19.80
C ARG A 52 -40.86 16.14 19.49
N THR A 53 -40.82 15.26 20.47
CA THR A 53 -41.93 14.74 21.31
C THR A 53 -43.15 14.18 20.57
N ASN A 54 -43.37 12.87 20.85
CA ASN A 54 -44.64 12.12 20.90
C ASN A 54 -45.35 11.87 19.56
N SER A 55 -45.93 10.71 19.26
CA SER A 55 -46.50 9.66 20.12
C SER A 55 -46.75 8.38 19.31
N PHE A 56 -46.71 7.27 20.04
CA PHE A 56 -47.21 5.93 19.70
C PHE A 56 -48.65 5.91 19.18
N THR A 57 -48.95 4.93 18.31
CA THR A 57 -49.99 3.86 18.37
C THR A 57 -50.36 3.43 16.93
N THR A 58 -49.91 2.28 16.41
CA THR A 58 -50.51 0.92 16.46
C THR A 58 -51.92 0.74 15.87
N SER A 59 -52.00 -0.19 14.90
CA SER A 59 -53.13 -1.09 14.60
C SER A 59 -54.32 -0.46 13.84
N THR A 60 -55.04 -1.08 12.90
CA THR A 60 -55.12 -2.46 12.38
C THR A 60 -55.88 -2.44 11.03
N ILE A 61 -55.58 -3.48 10.24
CA ILE A 61 -56.26 -4.07 9.08
C ILE A 61 -57.79 -3.91 9.02
N SER A 62 -58.33 -3.58 7.83
CA SER A 62 -59.51 -4.29 7.29
C SER A 62 -59.62 -4.20 5.77
N ARG A 63 -60.02 -5.35 5.23
CA ARG A 63 -60.09 -5.86 3.86
C ARG A 63 -61.44 -5.51 3.23
N LEU A 64 -61.52 -5.30 1.90
CA LEU A 64 -62.69 -5.49 1.00
C LEU A 64 -62.26 -5.02 -0.42
N ILE A 65 -61.93 -5.89 -1.37
CA ILE A 65 -62.76 -6.71 -2.28
C ILE A 65 -63.69 -5.90 -3.22
N SER A 66 -63.39 -6.08 -4.52
CA SER A 66 -64.24 -5.97 -5.73
C SER A 66 -64.55 -4.61 -6.33
N ASN A 67 -63.99 -4.34 -7.52
CA ASN A 67 -64.72 -4.64 -8.77
C ASN A 67 -63.87 -4.34 -10.02
N ARG A 68 -63.89 -5.29 -10.96
CA ARG A 68 -63.44 -5.11 -12.34
C ARG A 68 -64.32 -4.06 -13.03
N HIS A 69 -63.71 -3.14 -13.75
CA HIS A 69 -64.32 -2.60 -14.97
C HIS A 69 -63.23 -2.27 -15.99
N SER A 70 -63.33 -2.95 -17.13
CA SER A 70 -62.54 -2.79 -18.35
C SER A 70 -62.58 -1.36 -18.86
N LYS A 71 -61.43 -0.82 -19.32
CA LYS A 71 -61.37 0.25 -20.33
C LYS A 71 -60.01 0.26 -21.06
N LYS A 72 -60.07 -0.21 -22.30
CA LYS A 72 -59.34 0.14 -23.53
C LYS A 72 -57.96 0.80 -23.42
N LEU A 73 -56.99 0.12 -24.02
CA LEU A 73 -55.74 0.68 -24.58
C LEU A 73 -56.05 1.79 -25.61
N PRO A 74 -55.17 2.79 -25.75
CA PRO A 74 -54.78 3.25 -27.07
C PRO A 74 -53.28 3.11 -27.28
N ILE A 75 -52.95 2.55 -28.44
CA ILE A 75 -51.65 2.54 -29.08
C ILE A 75 -51.30 3.98 -29.44
N THR A 76 -50.25 4.55 -28.84
CA THR A 76 -49.59 5.75 -29.35
C THR A 76 -48.23 5.39 -29.94
N LYS A 77 -48.16 5.67 -31.24
CA LYS A 77 -47.05 5.60 -32.19
C LYS A 77 -45.82 6.35 -31.68
N ALA A 78 -44.66 5.84 -32.09
CA ALA A 78 -43.33 6.37 -31.86
C ALA A 78 -43.17 7.86 -32.16
N CYS A 79 -42.43 8.55 -31.30
CA CYS A 79 -41.55 9.63 -31.72
C CYS A 79 -40.17 9.34 -31.12
N SER A 80 -39.26 8.91 -31.99
CA SER A 80 -37.83 8.86 -31.72
C SER A 80 -37.38 10.25 -31.28
N GLN A 81 -37.02 10.38 -30.01
CA GLN A 81 -36.31 11.57 -29.53
C GLN A 81 -34.86 11.48 -30.03
N ALA A 82 -34.68 11.68 -31.33
CA ALA A 82 -33.44 12.16 -31.89
C ALA A 82 -33.33 13.63 -31.47
N GLY A 83 -32.69 13.86 -30.33
CA GLY A 83 -32.63 15.18 -29.71
C GLY A 83 -31.33 15.35 -28.95
N ALA A 84 -30.43 16.10 -29.57
CA ALA A 84 -29.19 16.67 -29.05
C ALA A 84 -28.06 15.67 -28.74
N ALA A 85 -27.15 15.54 -29.70
CA ALA A 85 -25.73 15.51 -29.41
C ALA A 85 -25.35 16.83 -28.71
N GLY A 86 -25.77 16.97 -27.44
CA GLY A 86 -25.22 17.97 -26.55
C GLY A 86 -23.77 17.59 -26.36
N SER A 87 -22.86 18.38 -26.91
CA SER A 87 -21.49 18.36 -26.45
C SER A 87 -21.54 18.60 -24.95
N ASN A 88 -21.35 17.54 -24.16
CA ASN A 88 -21.23 17.67 -22.71
C ASN A 88 -20.24 18.82 -22.43
N PRO A 89 -20.58 19.77 -21.53
CA PRO A 89 -19.74 20.92 -21.27
C PRO A 89 -18.29 20.48 -21.05
N PRO A 90 -17.28 21.23 -21.51
CA PRO A 90 -15.87 20.83 -21.44
C PRO A 90 -15.42 20.44 -20.03
N LEU A 91 -16.06 21.02 -19.00
CA LEU A 91 -15.87 20.68 -17.60
C LEU A 91 -16.18 19.20 -17.29
N ASN A 92 -17.23 18.65 -17.90
CA ASN A 92 -17.62 17.24 -17.71
C ASN A 92 -16.58 16.32 -18.35
N LYS A 93 -16.08 16.64 -19.55
CA LYS A 93 -15.03 15.84 -20.21
C LYS A 93 -13.73 15.78 -19.41
N VAL A 94 -13.34 16.89 -18.78
CA VAL A 94 -12.14 16.94 -17.92
C VAL A 94 -12.36 16.16 -16.62
N ALA A 95 -13.54 16.27 -16.01
CA ALA A 95 -13.90 15.49 -14.82
C ALA A 95 -13.93 13.98 -15.11
N ASP A 96 -14.54 13.58 -16.22
CA ASP A 96 -14.62 12.19 -16.68
C ASP A 96 -13.23 11.63 -16.96
N PHE A 97 -12.36 12.40 -17.64
CA PHE A 97 -10.97 12.00 -17.87
C PHE A 97 -10.19 11.88 -16.56
N LYS A 98 -10.35 12.83 -15.63
CA LYS A 98 -9.69 12.80 -14.32
C LYS A 98 -10.12 11.56 -13.53
N ASP A 99 -11.40 11.24 -13.53
CA ASP A 99 -11.91 10.02 -12.90
C ASP A 99 -11.35 8.75 -13.56
N ALA A 100 -11.37 8.69 -14.90
CA ALA A 100 -10.78 7.58 -15.65
C ALA A 100 -9.28 7.44 -15.36
N PHE A 101 -8.53 8.53 -15.30
CA PHE A 101 -7.11 8.56 -14.95
C PHE A 101 -6.85 8.10 -13.52
N TRP A 102 -7.69 8.51 -12.57
CA TRP A 102 -7.60 8.08 -11.18
C TRP A 102 -7.85 6.58 -11.03
N ARG A 103 -8.88 6.04 -11.69
CA ARG A 103 -9.14 4.59 -11.74
C ARG A 103 -8.01 3.83 -12.45
N PHE A 104 -7.45 4.41 -13.52
CA PHE A 104 -6.34 3.85 -14.28
C PHE A 104 -5.12 3.60 -13.39
N LEU A 105 -4.80 4.57 -12.52
CA LEU A 105 -3.67 4.51 -11.59
C LEU A 105 -3.82 3.47 -10.47
N ARG A 106 -5.02 2.90 -10.26
CA ARG A 106 -5.36 1.98 -9.17
C ARG A 106 -4.95 2.52 -7.80
N PRO A 107 -5.74 3.44 -7.20
CA PRO A 107 -5.37 4.17 -5.99
C PRO A 107 -5.03 3.27 -4.79
N HIS A 108 -5.66 2.08 -4.70
CA HIS A 108 -5.36 1.09 -3.67
C HIS A 108 -3.90 0.61 -3.70
N THR A 109 -3.24 0.59 -4.86
CA THR A 109 -1.82 0.22 -4.96
C THR A 109 -0.89 1.36 -4.58
N ILE A 110 -1.31 2.60 -4.87
CA ILE A 110 -0.58 3.84 -4.57
C ILE A 110 -0.57 4.14 -3.07
N ARG A 111 -1.70 3.94 -2.36
CA ARG A 111 -1.81 4.24 -0.93
C ARG A 111 -0.69 3.59 -0.11
N GLY A 112 -0.42 2.30 -0.34
CA GLY A 112 0.65 1.58 0.39
C GLY A 112 2.05 2.12 0.07
N THR A 113 2.34 2.37 -1.22
CA THR A 113 3.61 2.97 -1.65
C THR A 113 3.80 4.37 -1.07
N ALA A 114 2.79 5.22 -1.18
CA ALA A 114 2.83 6.59 -0.65
C ALA A 114 3.03 6.58 0.86
N LEU A 115 2.28 5.77 1.61
CA LEU A 115 2.45 5.64 3.07
C LEU A 115 3.85 5.14 3.43
N GLY A 116 4.35 4.09 2.77
CA GLY A 116 5.69 3.56 3.03
C GLY A 116 6.80 4.55 2.72
N SER A 117 6.74 5.20 1.56
CA SER A 117 7.72 6.20 1.14
C SER A 117 7.67 7.45 1.99
N VAL A 118 6.48 7.97 2.31
CA VAL A 118 6.32 9.10 3.23
C VAL A 118 6.83 8.73 4.62
N SER A 119 6.52 7.53 5.14
CA SER A 119 7.02 7.12 6.46
C SER A 119 8.55 7.03 6.49
N LEU A 120 9.19 6.47 5.45
CA LEU A 120 10.64 6.38 5.34
C LEU A 120 11.29 7.76 5.20
N VAL A 121 10.73 8.63 4.36
CA VAL A 121 11.23 10.01 4.17
C VAL A 121 10.99 10.87 5.40
N SER A 122 9.80 10.81 6.01
CA SER A 122 9.48 11.53 7.25
C SER A 122 10.40 11.07 8.38
N ARG A 123 10.65 9.77 8.51
CA ARG A 123 11.66 9.26 9.45
C ARG A 123 13.03 9.85 9.15
N ALA A 124 13.47 9.85 7.90
CA ALA A 124 14.74 10.46 7.51
C ALA A 124 14.81 11.97 7.77
N LEU A 125 13.71 12.70 7.60
CA LEU A 125 13.62 14.14 7.87
C LEU A 125 13.57 14.45 9.38
N LEU A 126 12.85 13.64 10.16
CA LEU A 126 12.77 13.74 11.62
C LEU A 126 14.09 13.36 12.28
N GLU A 127 14.80 12.39 11.71
CA GLU A 127 16.17 12.05 12.08
C GLU A 127 17.16 13.16 11.69
N ASN A 128 16.78 14.14 10.87
CA ASN A 128 17.67 15.21 10.39
C ASN A 128 16.97 16.58 10.25
N PRO A 129 16.49 17.20 11.35
CA PRO A 129 15.69 18.43 11.31
C PRO A 129 16.45 19.63 10.70
N ASP A 130 17.78 19.67 10.85
CA ASP A 130 18.63 20.73 10.28
C ASP A 130 18.82 20.64 8.75
N LEU A 131 18.36 19.54 8.14
CA LEU A 131 18.46 19.29 6.69
C LEU A 131 17.13 19.48 5.95
N ILE A 132 16.09 20.02 6.61
CA ILE A 132 14.84 20.44 5.95
C ILE A 132 15.13 21.68 5.08
N ARG A 133 15.80 21.43 3.95
CA ARG A 133 16.00 22.38 2.87
C ARG A 133 14.91 22.14 1.84
N TRP A 134 14.36 23.23 1.32
CA TRP A 134 13.38 23.19 0.23
C TRP A 134 13.84 22.33 -0.95
N SER A 135 15.14 22.35 -1.29
CA SER A 135 15.71 21.49 -2.33
C SER A 135 15.57 19.99 -2.06
N LEU A 136 15.69 19.57 -0.79
CA LEU A 136 15.55 18.18 -0.40
C LEU A 136 14.08 17.74 -0.40
N LEU A 137 13.17 18.64 0.01
CA LEU A 137 11.73 18.41 -0.10
C LEU A 137 11.30 18.29 -1.56
N PHE A 138 11.78 19.15 -2.46
CA PHE A 138 11.52 19.03 -3.90
C PHE A 138 12.09 17.74 -4.49
N LYS A 139 13.25 17.30 -4.02
CA LYS A 139 13.84 16.01 -4.42
C LYS A 139 13.02 14.82 -3.91
N ALA A 140 12.56 14.85 -2.66
CA ALA A 140 11.69 13.81 -2.11
C ALA A 140 10.33 13.77 -2.84
N PHE A 141 9.77 14.94 -3.13
CA PHE A 141 8.53 15.08 -3.89
C PHE A 141 8.68 14.57 -5.33
N SER A 142 9.79 14.88 -6.01
CA SER A 142 10.06 14.32 -7.33
C SER A 142 10.22 12.80 -7.27
N GLY A 143 10.85 12.27 -6.23
CA GLY A 143 10.89 10.83 -5.96
C GLY A 143 9.50 10.20 -5.82
N LEU A 144 8.57 10.84 -5.12
CA LEU A 144 7.19 10.37 -5.01
C LEU A 144 6.47 10.38 -6.37
N ILE A 145 6.67 11.42 -7.19
CA ILE A 145 6.14 11.47 -8.56
C ILE A 145 6.70 10.31 -9.38
N ALA A 146 8.00 10.03 -9.30
CA ALA A 146 8.61 8.89 -9.99
C ALA A 146 8.00 7.55 -9.55
N LEU A 147 7.73 7.36 -8.26
CA LEU A 147 7.05 6.15 -7.76
C LEU A 147 5.62 6.02 -8.30
N ILE A 148 4.87 7.13 -8.38
CA ILE A 148 3.53 7.15 -8.98
C ILE A 148 3.60 6.81 -10.48
N CYS A 149 4.58 7.37 -11.19
CA CYS A 149 4.86 7.04 -12.59
C CYS A 149 5.16 5.54 -12.77
N GLY A 150 6.03 4.97 -11.95
CA GLY A 150 6.37 3.54 -12.01
C GLY A 150 5.15 2.65 -11.77
N ASN A 151 4.32 2.98 -10.78
CA ASN A 151 3.05 2.29 -10.56
C ASN A 151 2.11 2.44 -11.77
N GLY A 152 1.96 3.67 -12.30
CA GLY A 152 1.12 3.96 -13.45
C GLY A 152 1.54 3.18 -14.71
N TYR A 153 2.84 3.03 -14.94
CA TYR A 153 3.37 2.16 -16.00
C TYR A 153 2.96 0.70 -15.81
N ILE A 154 3.29 0.11 -14.65
CA ILE A 154 3.10 -1.32 -14.37
C ILE A 154 1.61 -1.69 -14.41
N VAL A 155 0.78 -0.87 -13.77
CA VAL A 155 -0.67 -1.08 -13.74
C VAL A 155 -1.31 -0.81 -15.09
N GLY A 156 -0.83 0.20 -15.82
CA GLY A 156 -1.34 0.58 -17.13
C GLY A 156 -1.05 -0.47 -18.19
N ILE A 157 0.20 -0.93 -18.31
CA ILE A 157 0.57 -1.98 -19.26
C ILE A 157 -0.19 -3.27 -18.95
N ASN A 158 -0.39 -3.62 -17.68
CA ASN A 158 -1.20 -4.79 -17.34
C ASN A 158 -2.65 -4.65 -17.85
N GLN A 159 -3.28 -3.49 -17.68
CA GLN A 159 -4.66 -3.26 -18.16
C GLN A 159 -4.77 -3.34 -19.69
N ILE A 160 -3.79 -2.81 -20.42
CA ILE A 160 -3.78 -2.85 -21.89
C ILE A 160 -3.77 -4.30 -22.41
N TYR A 161 -2.98 -5.18 -21.80
CA TYR A 161 -2.91 -6.60 -22.21
C TYR A 161 -3.99 -7.49 -21.60
N ASP A 162 -4.78 -6.96 -20.66
CA ASP A 162 -5.86 -7.68 -19.97
C ASP A 162 -7.25 -7.17 -20.34
N ILE A 163 -7.43 -6.29 -21.33
CA ILE A 163 -8.73 -5.69 -21.67
C ILE A 163 -9.87 -6.71 -21.71
N GLY A 164 -9.69 -7.83 -22.41
CA GLY A 164 -10.73 -8.88 -22.50
C GLY A 164 -11.04 -9.56 -21.16
N ILE A 165 -10.03 -9.75 -20.31
CA ILE A 165 -10.16 -10.36 -18.98
C ILE A 165 -10.79 -9.37 -17.99
N ASP A 166 -10.33 -8.13 -18.02
CA ASP A 166 -10.80 -7.06 -17.15
C ASP A 166 -12.24 -6.66 -17.50
N LYS A 167 -12.71 -6.80 -18.75
CA LYS A 167 -14.14 -6.66 -19.10
C LYS A 167 -15.05 -7.61 -18.32
N VAL A 168 -14.56 -8.82 -18.00
CA VAL A 168 -15.33 -9.82 -17.24
C VAL A 168 -15.12 -9.62 -15.73
N ASN A 169 -13.87 -9.48 -15.29
CA ASN A 169 -13.52 -9.52 -13.87
C ASN A 169 -13.56 -8.15 -13.18
N LYS A 170 -13.33 -7.07 -13.93
CA LYS A 170 -13.15 -5.69 -13.43
C LYS A 170 -13.71 -4.66 -14.42
N PRO A 171 -15.00 -4.74 -14.77
CA PRO A 171 -15.60 -3.95 -15.85
C PRO A 171 -15.52 -2.43 -15.61
N TYR A 172 -15.36 -2.01 -14.35
CA TYR A 172 -15.22 -0.61 -13.94
C TYR A 172 -13.86 0.02 -14.30
N LEU A 173 -12.87 -0.75 -14.75
CA LEU A 173 -11.56 -0.21 -15.13
C LEU A 173 -11.69 0.59 -16.43
N PRO A 174 -10.98 1.73 -16.56
CA PRO A 174 -11.25 2.72 -17.60
C PRO A 174 -11.06 2.19 -19.03
N ILE A 175 -10.08 1.30 -19.27
CA ILE A 175 -9.90 0.70 -20.61
C ILE A 175 -10.97 -0.38 -20.88
N ALA A 176 -11.39 -1.12 -19.85
CA ALA A 176 -12.40 -2.17 -19.98
C ALA A 176 -13.81 -1.57 -20.17
N ALA A 177 -14.11 -0.49 -19.44
CA ALA A 177 -15.35 0.28 -19.51
C ALA A 177 -15.50 1.07 -20.82
N GLY A 178 -14.38 1.41 -21.47
CA GLY A 178 -14.36 2.23 -22.69
C GLY A 178 -14.19 3.74 -22.43
N ASP A 179 -14.05 4.14 -21.16
CA ASP A 179 -13.81 5.54 -20.75
C ASP A 179 -12.44 6.06 -21.21
N LEU A 180 -11.47 5.16 -21.41
CA LEU A 180 -10.14 5.46 -21.92
C LEU A 180 -9.82 4.61 -23.15
N SER A 181 -9.50 5.25 -24.27
CA SER A 181 -9.09 4.55 -25.48
C SER A 181 -7.76 3.81 -25.29
N VAL A 182 -7.55 2.74 -26.06
CA VAL A 182 -6.29 1.97 -26.03
C VAL A 182 -5.09 2.84 -26.45
N GLN A 183 -5.29 3.74 -27.41
CA GLN A 183 -4.24 4.67 -27.84
C GLN A 183 -3.86 5.66 -26.72
N SER A 184 -4.85 6.25 -26.05
CA SER A 184 -4.64 7.13 -24.91
C SER A 184 -3.96 6.41 -23.75
N ALA A 185 -4.34 5.14 -23.49
CA ALA A 185 -3.69 4.31 -22.49
C ALA A 185 -2.21 4.06 -22.81
N TRP A 186 -1.85 3.76 -24.06
CA TRP A 186 -0.45 3.61 -24.48
C TRP A 186 0.35 4.90 -24.32
N ILE A 187 -0.21 6.04 -24.74
CA ILE A 187 0.41 7.36 -24.55
C ILE A 187 0.68 7.58 -23.07
N LEU A 188 -0.29 7.26 -22.20
CA LEU A 188 -0.16 7.44 -20.76
C LEU A 188 0.92 6.52 -20.15
N VAL A 189 0.93 5.23 -20.52
CA VAL A 189 1.95 4.26 -20.08
C VAL A 189 3.35 4.71 -20.50
N LEU A 190 3.53 5.11 -21.75
CA LEU A 190 4.83 5.56 -22.25
C LEU A 190 5.27 6.87 -21.58
N SER A 191 4.33 7.80 -21.38
CA SER A 191 4.59 9.05 -20.66
C SER A 191 5.05 8.78 -19.22
N PHE A 192 4.39 7.86 -18.51
CA PHE A 192 4.80 7.46 -17.18
C PHE A 192 6.20 6.83 -17.15
N ALA A 193 6.54 5.97 -18.13
CA ALA A 193 7.87 5.40 -18.23
C ALA A 193 8.93 6.48 -18.41
N ILE A 194 8.75 7.37 -19.40
CA ILE A 194 9.71 8.42 -19.74
C ILE A 194 9.86 9.40 -18.57
N VAL A 195 8.76 9.97 -18.07
CA VAL A 195 8.78 10.94 -16.97
C VAL A 195 9.41 10.33 -15.72
N GLY A 196 9.02 9.10 -15.37
CA GLY A 196 9.59 8.41 -14.21
C GLY A 196 11.10 8.20 -14.33
N VAL A 197 11.58 7.67 -15.47
CA VAL A 197 13.01 7.43 -15.70
C VAL A 197 13.78 8.75 -15.70
N VAL A 198 13.28 9.80 -16.37
CA VAL A 198 13.93 11.11 -16.42
C VAL A 198 14.07 11.71 -15.01
N ILE A 199 13.01 11.68 -14.20
CA ILE A 199 13.06 12.17 -12.82
C ILE A 199 14.13 11.41 -12.04
N VAL A 200 14.14 10.08 -12.14
CA VAL A 200 15.08 9.25 -11.38
C VAL A 200 16.54 9.50 -11.81
N ALA A 201 16.78 9.54 -13.13
CA ALA A 201 18.10 9.77 -13.71
C ALA A 201 18.69 11.12 -13.31
N LEU A 202 17.89 12.19 -13.35
CA LEU A 202 18.35 13.54 -13.03
C LEU A 202 18.58 13.76 -11.52
N ASN A 203 17.89 13.02 -10.65
CA ASN A 203 17.88 13.30 -9.21
C ASN A 203 18.60 12.26 -8.34
N PHE A 204 18.56 10.97 -8.69
CA PHE A 204 18.93 9.87 -7.78
C PHE A 204 20.11 9.02 -8.26
N GLY A 205 20.69 9.37 -9.40
CA GLY A 205 21.91 8.75 -9.92
C GLY A 205 21.70 7.39 -10.59
N GLN A 206 22.79 6.85 -11.15
CA GLN A 206 22.75 5.69 -12.05
C GLN A 206 22.23 4.41 -11.37
N PHE A 207 22.57 4.18 -10.10
CA PHE A 207 22.18 2.96 -9.40
C PHE A 207 20.67 2.88 -9.15
N ILE A 208 20.06 3.94 -8.58
CA ILE A 208 18.60 3.99 -8.39
C ILE A 208 17.88 3.95 -9.74
N THR A 209 18.43 4.61 -10.76
CA THR A 209 17.89 4.55 -12.13
C THR A 209 17.88 3.12 -12.66
N SER A 210 18.96 2.36 -12.45
CA SER A 210 19.04 0.95 -12.85
C SER A 210 18.00 0.10 -12.12
N LEU A 211 17.85 0.26 -10.80
CA LEU A 211 16.82 -0.45 -10.03
C LEU A 211 15.39 -0.10 -10.48
N TYR A 212 15.15 1.17 -10.78
CA TYR A 212 13.86 1.65 -11.28
C TYR A 212 13.54 1.04 -12.66
N CYS A 213 14.48 1.11 -13.61
CA CYS A 213 14.35 0.49 -14.93
C CYS A 213 14.17 -1.02 -14.84
N PHE A 214 14.88 -1.69 -13.93
CA PHE A 214 14.71 -3.11 -13.68
C PHE A 214 13.30 -3.43 -13.15
N GLY A 215 12.75 -2.59 -12.26
CA GLY A 215 11.36 -2.68 -11.82
C GLY A 215 10.35 -2.56 -12.97
N LEU A 216 10.55 -1.60 -13.88
CA LEU A 216 9.72 -1.46 -15.09
C LEU A 216 9.83 -2.70 -15.98
N PHE A 217 11.05 -3.19 -16.23
CA PHE A 217 11.29 -4.41 -16.99
C PHE A 217 10.54 -5.61 -16.40
N LEU A 218 10.61 -5.81 -15.07
CA LEU A 218 9.88 -6.86 -14.37
C LEU A 218 8.35 -6.71 -14.53
N GLY A 219 7.83 -5.48 -14.48
CA GLY A 219 6.41 -5.20 -14.75
C GLY A 219 5.98 -5.53 -16.18
N THR A 220 6.88 -5.35 -17.15
CA THR A 220 6.66 -5.69 -18.56
C THR A 220 6.63 -7.18 -18.79
N ILE A 221 7.65 -7.93 -18.33
CA ILE A 221 7.69 -9.39 -18.51
C ILE A 221 6.54 -10.08 -17.76
N TYR A 222 6.04 -9.47 -16.69
CA TYR A 222 4.86 -9.92 -15.97
C TYR A 222 3.59 -9.87 -16.84
N SER A 223 3.45 -8.83 -17.68
CA SER A 223 2.21 -8.49 -18.39
C SER A 223 2.19 -8.92 -19.87
N VAL A 224 3.32 -8.82 -20.56
CA VAL A 224 3.42 -8.84 -22.03
C VAL A 224 3.77 -10.24 -22.57
N PRO A 225 3.07 -10.75 -23.62
CA PRO A 225 3.46 -11.96 -24.34
C PRO A 225 4.81 -11.81 -25.08
N PRO A 226 5.63 -12.88 -25.24
CA PRO A 226 5.31 -14.28 -24.96
C PRO A 226 5.47 -14.69 -23.49
N LEU A 227 6.24 -13.95 -22.70
CA LEU A 227 6.60 -14.32 -21.33
C LEU A 227 5.39 -14.33 -20.40
N ARG A 228 4.68 -13.19 -20.30
CA ARG A 228 3.47 -12.98 -19.47
C ARG A 228 3.51 -13.78 -18.17
N MET A 229 4.55 -13.53 -17.37
CA MET A 229 4.97 -14.39 -16.24
C MET A 229 3.90 -14.57 -15.18
N LYS A 230 2.89 -13.69 -15.12
CA LYS A 230 1.72 -13.83 -14.26
C LYS A 230 0.91 -15.12 -14.46
N ARG A 231 1.14 -15.84 -15.56
CA ARG A 231 0.58 -17.19 -15.81
C ARG A 231 1.17 -18.26 -14.89
N PHE A 232 2.38 -18.05 -14.38
CA PHE A 232 3.09 -18.97 -13.49
C PHE A 232 3.05 -18.42 -12.05
N PRO A 233 2.27 -19.01 -11.13
CA PRO A 233 2.02 -18.44 -9.80
C PRO A 233 3.30 -18.16 -8.98
N VAL A 234 4.28 -19.06 -9.04
CA VAL A 234 5.55 -18.91 -8.31
C VAL A 234 6.36 -17.73 -8.85
N VAL A 235 6.52 -17.65 -10.17
CA VAL A 235 7.27 -16.54 -10.81
C VAL A 235 6.54 -15.21 -10.61
N ALA A 236 5.21 -15.22 -10.70
CA ALA A 236 4.37 -14.06 -10.42
C ALA A 236 4.59 -13.54 -8.98
N PHE A 237 4.57 -14.45 -8.00
CA PHE A 237 4.85 -14.12 -6.60
C PHE A 237 6.26 -13.54 -6.43
N LEU A 238 7.28 -14.15 -7.01
CA LEU A 238 8.66 -13.68 -6.92
C LEU A 238 8.85 -12.30 -7.55
N ILE A 239 8.22 -12.02 -8.70
CA ILE A 239 8.24 -10.70 -9.34
C ILE A 239 7.58 -9.67 -8.43
N ILE A 240 6.41 -9.96 -7.86
CA ILE A 240 5.69 -9.04 -6.97
C ILE A 240 6.52 -8.77 -5.70
N ALA A 241 7.07 -9.82 -5.09
CA ALA A 241 7.94 -9.70 -3.91
C ALA A 241 9.19 -8.87 -4.24
N THR A 242 9.80 -9.08 -5.40
CA THR A 242 10.97 -8.32 -5.84
C THR A 242 10.64 -6.86 -6.07
N VAL A 243 9.64 -6.54 -6.90
CA VAL A 243 9.31 -5.16 -7.26
C VAL A 243 8.76 -4.39 -6.06
N ARG A 244 7.78 -4.98 -5.36
CA ARG A 244 7.01 -4.28 -4.32
C ARG A 244 7.54 -4.50 -2.91
N GLY A 245 8.09 -5.67 -2.64
CA GLY A 245 8.69 -6.01 -1.35
C GLY A 245 10.12 -5.49 -1.22
N PHE A 246 10.96 -5.73 -2.23
CA PHE A 246 12.39 -5.38 -2.16
C PHE A 246 12.73 -4.06 -2.85
N LEU A 247 12.66 -3.98 -4.19
CA LEU A 247 13.20 -2.87 -4.99
C LEU A 247 12.63 -1.51 -4.58
N LEU A 248 11.32 -1.42 -4.34
CA LEU A 248 10.68 -0.18 -3.91
C LEU A 248 11.20 0.28 -2.55
N ASN A 249 11.18 -0.60 -1.54
CA ASN A 249 11.60 -0.24 -0.19
C ASN A 249 13.11 0.01 -0.11
N PHE A 250 13.90 -0.85 -0.75
CA PHE A 250 15.35 -0.71 -0.82
C PHE A 250 15.76 0.54 -1.61
N GLY A 251 15.12 0.83 -2.74
CA GLY A 251 15.43 2.01 -3.54
C GLY A 251 15.14 3.31 -2.79
N VAL A 252 14.01 3.39 -2.08
CA VAL A 252 13.68 4.53 -1.22
C VAL A 252 14.68 4.63 -0.06
N TYR A 253 14.98 3.53 0.63
CA TYR A 253 15.97 3.50 1.70
C TYR A 253 17.36 3.91 1.21
N TYR A 254 17.82 3.40 0.07
CA TYR A 254 19.14 3.71 -0.48
C TYR A 254 19.24 5.18 -0.90
N ALA A 255 18.20 5.73 -1.53
CA ALA A 255 18.13 7.15 -1.85
C ALA A 255 18.25 8.04 -0.60
N ILE A 256 17.78 7.56 0.56
CA ILE A 256 17.92 8.18 1.87
C ILE A 256 19.29 7.88 2.52
N SER A 257 19.83 6.67 2.41
CA SER A 257 21.06 6.27 3.12
C SER A 257 22.31 6.82 2.44
N THR A 258 22.29 6.98 1.12
CA THR A 258 23.35 7.71 0.38
C THR A 258 23.39 9.19 0.77
N PHE A 259 22.32 9.67 1.40
CA PHE A 259 22.27 10.98 2.03
C PHE A 259 22.82 10.93 3.46
N ALA A 260 22.52 9.89 4.25
CA ALA A 260 23.13 9.66 5.57
C ALA A 260 24.66 9.45 5.54
N THR A 261 25.22 8.84 4.49
CA THR A 261 26.69 8.70 4.35
C THR A 261 27.40 10.03 4.07
N LYS A 262 26.69 11.10 3.71
CA LYS A 262 27.25 12.47 3.63
C LYS A 262 27.21 13.24 4.97
N LEU A 263 26.58 12.71 6.02
CA LEU A 263 26.41 13.38 7.32
C LEU A 263 27.58 13.16 8.30
N GLY A 264 28.39 12.12 8.11
CA GLY A 264 29.46 11.74 9.05
C GLY A 264 28.92 11.00 10.29
N VAL A 265 29.72 10.04 10.76
CA VAL A 265 29.34 9.11 11.85
C VAL A 265 28.96 9.83 13.14
N ARG A 266 29.62 10.96 13.39
CA ARG A 266 29.35 11.87 14.51
C ARG A 266 27.90 12.29 14.62
N ASN A 267 27.32 12.76 13.53
CA ASN A 267 25.97 13.29 13.52
C ASN A 267 24.94 12.16 13.71
N ILE A 268 25.18 11.00 13.10
CA ILE A 268 24.31 9.82 13.25
C ILE A 268 24.29 9.33 14.70
N ALA A 269 25.46 9.26 15.34
CA ALA A 269 25.56 8.83 16.73
C ALA A 269 24.81 9.80 17.66
N LEU A 270 25.08 11.11 17.55
CA LEU A 270 24.44 12.13 18.38
C LEU A 270 22.92 12.17 18.19
N LEU A 271 22.42 11.97 16.97
CA LEU A 271 20.98 11.92 16.68
C LEU A 271 20.31 10.68 17.27
N GLY A 272 20.95 9.51 17.14
CA GLY A 272 20.48 8.28 17.78
C GLY A 272 20.42 8.43 19.31
N SER A 273 21.46 9.03 19.92
CA SER A 273 21.46 9.37 21.34
C SER A 273 20.34 10.35 21.70
N GLY A 274 20.14 11.38 20.88
CA GLY A 274 19.14 12.42 21.12
C GLY A 274 17.71 11.87 21.12
N LEU A 275 17.36 11.03 20.14
CA LEU A 275 16.03 10.41 20.07
C LEU A 275 15.76 9.50 21.27
N LEU A 276 16.74 8.69 21.65
CA LEU A 276 16.62 7.80 22.81
C LEU A 276 16.53 8.60 24.11
N LEU A 277 17.25 9.73 24.23
CA LEU A 277 17.15 10.64 25.35
C LEU A 277 15.77 11.29 25.46
N ILE A 278 15.19 11.74 24.34
CA ILE A 278 13.82 12.28 24.30
C ILE A 278 12.81 11.22 24.76
N ASN A 279 12.99 9.96 24.37
CA ASN A 279 12.15 8.87 24.84
C ASN A 279 12.20 8.72 26.37
N TYR A 280 13.40 8.76 26.97
CA TYR A 280 13.55 8.70 28.42
C TYR A 280 12.94 9.90 29.13
N ILE A 281 13.11 11.11 28.60
CA ILE A 281 12.45 12.31 29.13
C ILE A 281 10.93 12.15 29.02
N GLY A 282 10.42 11.65 27.90
CA GLY A 282 9.00 11.35 27.69
C GLY A 282 8.45 10.37 28.71
N SER A 283 9.17 9.27 28.99
CA SER A 283 8.84 8.31 30.04
C SER A 283 8.79 8.95 31.42
N ILE A 284 9.78 9.79 31.76
CA ILE A 284 9.82 10.53 33.04
C ILE A 284 8.61 11.47 33.14
N LEU A 285 8.31 12.24 32.09
CA LEU A 285 7.16 13.14 32.06
C LEU A 285 5.83 12.39 32.15
N ALA A 286 5.70 11.24 31.48
CA ALA A 286 4.51 10.39 31.58
C ALA A 286 4.29 9.92 33.02
N ALA A 287 5.37 9.53 33.73
CA ALA A 287 5.32 9.15 35.13
C ALA A 287 4.90 10.29 36.07
N PHE A 288 5.23 11.55 35.73
CA PHE A 288 4.79 12.74 36.46
C PHE A 288 3.33 13.12 36.15
N CYS A 289 2.93 13.08 34.88
CA CYS A 289 1.62 13.50 34.43
C CYS A 289 0.52 12.46 34.73
N LEU A 290 0.87 11.17 34.76
CA LEU A 290 -0.06 10.06 34.93
C LEU A 290 0.37 9.12 36.08
N PRO A 291 0.47 9.61 37.33
CA PRO A 291 0.96 8.81 38.46
C PRO A 291 0.02 7.66 38.86
N GLN A 292 -1.23 7.66 38.36
CA GLN A 292 -2.20 6.58 38.58
C GLN A 292 -1.99 5.40 37.62
N ALA A 293 -1.34 5.63 36.47
CA ALA A 293 -1.12 4.61 35.44
C ALA A 293 0.27 3.95 35.55
N PHE A 294 1.24 4.63 36.16
CA PHE A 294 2.63 4.20 36.21
C PHE A 294 3.19 4.27 37.63
N ARG A 295 4.08 3.33 37.98
CA ARG A 295 4.81 3.39 39.26
C ARG A 295 5.92 4.45 39.22
N SER A 296 5.57 5.72 39.48
CA SER A 296 6.48 6.87 39.37
C SER A 296 7.75 6.73 40.21
N ASN A 297 7.67 6.12 41.39
CA ASN A 297 8.82 5.86 42.28
C ASN A 297 9.90 4.96 41.66
N LEU A 298 9.55 4.18 40.64
CA LEU A 298 10.48 3.31 39.92
C LEU A 298 10.81 3.89 38.55
N MET A 299 9.79 4.33 37.81
CA MET A 299 9.92 4.81 36.43
C MET A 299 10.82 6.04 36.33
N ILE A 300 10.66 7.02 37.23
CA ILE A 300 11.44 8.28 37.20
C ILE A 300 12.93 8.03 37.45
N PRO A 301 13.37 7.44 38.58
CA PRO A 301 14.79 7.25 38.82
C PRO A 301 15.43 6.32 37.80
N PHE A 302 14.74 5.28 37.35
CA PHE A 302 15.27 4.35 36.36
C PHE A 302 15.59 5.02 35.02
N HIS A 303 14.61 5.71 34.42
CA HIS A 303 14.82 6.39 33.14
C HIS A 303 15.77 7.60 33.27
N THR A 304 15.86 8.22 34.45
CA THR A 304 16.86 9.27 34.73
C THR A 304 18.27 8.69 34.67
N ILE A 305 18.50 7.51 35.27
CA ILE A 305 19.81 6.82 35.22
C ILE A 305 20.15 6.45 33.79
N LEU A 306 19.22 5.87 33.03
CA LEU A 306 19.46 5.50 31.63
C LEU A 306 19.79 6.74 30.76
N ALA A 307 19.09 7.85 30.96
CA ALA A 307 19.37 9.12 30.31
C ALA A 307 20.78 9.64 30.64
N CYS A 308 21.17 9.64 31.91
CA CYS A 308 22.52 10.06 32.33
C CYS A 308 23.60 9.15 31.73
N CYS A 309 23.41 7.84 31.75
CA CYS A 309 24.35 6.88 31.16
C CYS A 309 24.48 7.06 29.65
N LEU A 310 23.36 7.31 28.95
CA LEU A 310 23.34 7.58 27.51
C LEU A 310 24.12 8.84 27.16
N ILE A 311 23.90 9.93 27.89
CA ILE A 311 24.63 11.20 27.70
C ILE A 311 26.12 10.98 27.93
N PHE A 312 26.49 10.29 29.01
CA PHE A 312 27.88 9.99 29.31
C PHE A 312 28.56 9.17 28.22
N GLN A 313 27.91 8.10 27.74
CA GLN A 313 28.47 7.26 26.69
C GLN A 313 28.53 7.96 25.32
N ALA A 314 27.57 8.82 25.01
CA ALA A 314 27.64 9.67 23.81
C ALA A 314 28.84 10.63 23.88
N TRP A 315 29.11 11.19 25.07
CA TRP A 315 30.29 12.02 25.31
C TRP A 315 31.61 11.24 25.20
N VAL A 316 31.66 10.00 25.71
CA VAL A 316 32.83 9.11 25.55
C VAL A 316 33.09 8.81 24.07
N LEU A 317 32.04 8.49 23.29
CA LEU A 317 32.15 8.25 21.86
C LEU A 317 32.68 9.47 21.10
N GLU A 318 32.20 10.67 21.44
CA GLU A 318 32.68 11.94 20.88
C GLU A 318 34.17 12.14 21.17
N ARG A 319 34.62 11.87 22.40
CA ARG A 319 36.05 11.96 22.80
C ARG A 319 36.93 10.94 22.07
N ALA A 320 36.37 9.80 21.69
CA ALA A 320 37.06 8.79 20.91
C ALA A 320 37.12 9.09 19.40
N SER A 321 36.65 10.26 18.95
CA SER A 321 36.67 10.67 17.53
C SER A 321 36.04 9.64 16.58
N TYR A 322 35.07 8.85 17.06
CA TYR A 322 34.33 7.89 16.24
C TYR A 322 35.21 6.82 15.57
N THR A 323 36.19 6.26 16.27
CA THR A 323 36.90 5.06 15.80
C THR A 323 35.94 3.86 15.67
N GLN A 324 36.27 2.90 14.80
CA GLN A 324 35.40 1.74 14.53
C GLN A 324 35.14 0.91 15.80
N GLU A 325 36.14 0.78 16.66
CA GLU A 325 36.05 0.10 17.95
C GLU A 325 35.12 0.85 18.90
N ALA A 326 35.22 2.18 18.96
CA ALA A 326 34.36 3.01 19.79
C ALA A 326 32.90 2.99 19.31
N ILE A 327 32.67 3.02 18.00
CA ILE A 327 31.34 2.89 17.40
C ILE A 327 30.73 1.53 17.74
N ALA A 328 31.47 0.44 17.57
CA ALA A 328 31.01 -0.89 17.90
C ALA A 328 30.70 -1.04 19.40
N GLY A 329 31.54 -0.48 20.26
CA GLY A 329 31.31 -0.42 21.71
C GLY A 329 30.06 0.36 22.08
N TYR A 330 29.89 1.55 21.49
CA TYR A 330 28.71 2.39 21.70
C TYR A 330 27.43 1.70 21.23
N TYR A 331 27.46 1.04 20.07
CA TYR A 331 26.33 0.29 19.55
C TYR A 331 25.91 -0.84 20.50
N ARG A 332 26.86 -1.61 21.05
CA ARG A 332 26.57 -2.63 22.07
C ARG A 332 25.99 -2.02 23.34
N PHE A 333 26.49 -0.86 23.76
CA PHE A 333 25.96 -0.15 24.91
C PHE A 333 24.49 0.28 24.70
N ILE A 334 24.14 0.78 23.51
CA ILE A 334 22.74 1.10 23.16
C ILE A 334 21.84 -0.13 23.29
N TRP A 335 22.29 -1.31 22.84
CA TRP A 335 21.54 -2.55 23.04
C TRP A 335 21.36 -2.91 24.52
N ASN A 336 22.38 -2.69 25.35
CA ASN A 336 22.27 -2.92 26.79
C ASN A 336 21.23 -2.00 27.45
N LEU A 337 21.11 -0.74 26.99
CA LEU A 337 20.05 0.15 27.44
C LEU A 337 18.65 -0.39 27.08
N PHE A 338 18.47 -0.90 25.85
CA PHE A 338 17.22 -1.56 25.45
C PHE A 338 16.91 -2.79 26.29
N TYR A 339 17.92 -3.60 26.63
CA TYR A 339 17.71 -4.76 27.50
C TYR A 339 17.36 -4.36 28.94
N ALA A 340 17.95 -3.27 29.44
CA ALA A 340 17.58 -2.74 30.76
C ALA A 340 16.10 -2.36 30.81
N GLU A 341 15.56 -1.74 29.76
CA GLU A 341 14.12 -1.40 29.67
C GLU A 341 13.22 -2.63 29.82
N TYR A 342 13.56 -3.75 29.18
CA TYR A 342 12.77 -4.99 29.30
C TYR A 342 12.76 -5.58 30.70
N ILE A 343 13.83 -5.37 31.48
CA ILE A 343 13.90 -5.84 32.88
C ILE A 343 12.89 -5.07 33.73
N VAL A 344 12.74 -3.78 33.47
CA VAL A 344 11.89 -2.90 34.27
C VAL A 344 10.43 -2.90 33.81
N PHE A 345 10.16 -3.25 32.54
CA PHE A 345 8.82 -3.25 31.93
C PHE A 345 7.70 -3.93 32.76
N PRO A 346 7.91 -5.08 33.45
CA PRO A 346 6.87 -5.70 34.28
C PRO A 346 6.55 -4.95 35.57
N PHE A 347 7.36 -3.95 35.95
CA PHE A 347 7.31 -3.24 37.22
C PHE A 347 6.95 -1.76 37.08
N ILE A 348 6.87 -1.24 35.84
CA ILE A 348 6.33 0.10 35.52
C ILE A 348 4.81 0.03 35.52
#